data_AF-A0A519MUF3-F1
#
_entry.id   AF-A0A519MUF3-F1
#
_cell.length_a   1.000
_cell.length_b   1.000
_cell.length_c   1.000
_cell.angle_alpha   90.00
_cell.angle_beta   90.00
_cell.angle_gamma   90.00
#
_symmetry.space_group_name_H-M   'P 1'
#
loop_
_entity.id
_entity.type
_entity.pdbx_description
1 polymer ?
#
loop_
_entity_poly.entity_id
_entity_poly.type
_entity_poly.pdbx_seq_one_letter_code
_entity_poly.pdbx_strand_id
1 'polypeptide(L)'
;MKLKLLFLPILLFGWLNGFSQATAYPVNDINQCNNEVFNLTVNTLLALGNQNPQNFTITYHESMAEATNNINAITSSQSYIGGQNQEIYLRVTNMLDNSFDITSFTITWQSIGFPSHPNISACDSYELPALANGEYHTGPGGTGTMLVVGDLVTATQTVYIYYQVGECSADDSFTITIGTLFAVAPTPMQACDNDGDGII
;
A
#
# COMPACT_ATOMS: atom_id res chain seq x y z
N MET A 1 8.65 -87.52 11.98
CA MET A 1 7.86 -86.88 13.04
C MET A 1 7.57 -85.45 12.59
N LYS A 2 6.32 -85.15 12.27
CA LYS A 2 5.88 -83.86 11.70
C LYS A 2 5.85 -82.82 12.82
N LEU A 3 6.63 -81.74 12.71
CA LEU A 3 6.40 -80.53 13.50
C LEU A 3 6.04 -79.41 12.52
N LYS A 4 4.73 -79.22 12.33
CA LYS A 4 4.18 -78.06 11.62
C LYS A 4 4.41 -76.83 12.51
N LEU A 5 5.38 -75.99 12.14
CA LEU A 5 5.54 -74.68 12.76
C LEU A 5 4.40 -73.79 12.23
N LEU A 6 3.40 -73.57 13.08
CA LEU A 6 2.27 -72.70 12.80
C LEU A 6 2.76 -71.24 12.83
N PHE A 7 2.71 -70.56 11.69
CA PHE A 7 2.83 -69.11 11.58
C PHE A 7 1.66 -68.47 12.34
N LEU A 8 1.96 -67.82 13.47
CA LEU A 8 1.05 -66.89 14.12
C LEU A 8 1.41 -65.48 13.62
N PRO A 9 0.56 -64.79 12.84
CA PRO A 9 0.81 -63.40 12.51
C PRO A 9 0.56 -62.60 13.77
N ILE A 10 1.65 -62.17 14.43
CA ILE A 10 1.57 -61.06 15.38
C ILE A 10 1.12 -59.86 14.55
N LEU A 11 -0.18 -59.57 14.60
CA LEU A 11 -0.72 -58.26 14.29
C LEU A 11 -0.09 -57.28 15.27
N LEU A 12 1.12 -56.85 14.94
CA LEU A 12 1.69 -55.63 15.48
C LEU A 12 0.85 -54.51 14.83
N PHE A 13 -0.33 -54.27 15.40
CA PHE A 13 -0.97 -52.97 15.37
C PHE A 13 -0.01 -52.06 16.14
N GLY A 14 1.11 -51.71 15.52
CA GLY A 14 1.95 -50.61 15.94
C GLY A 14 1.07 -49.40 15.78
N TRP A 15 0.64 -48.85 16.90
CA TRP A 15 -0.06 -47.58 16.96
C TRP A 15 0.79 -46.59 16.17
N LEU A 16 0.32 -46.14 15.01
CA LEU A 16 0.78 -44.88 14.45
C LEU A 16 0.26 -43.81 15.40
N ASN A 17 0.93 -43.65 16.54
CA ASN A 17 0.91 -42.39 17.26
C ASN A 17 1.56 -41.41 16.29
N GLY A 18 0.75 -40.77 15.44
CA GLY A 18 1.16 -39.58 14.75
C GLY A 18 1.57 -38.61 15.85
N PHE A 19 2.88 -38.41 16.03
CA PHE A 19 3.36 -37.30 16.82
C PHE A 19 2.75 -36.07 16.17
N SER A 20 1.83 -35.41 16.86
CA SER A 20 1.22 -34.17 16.39
C SER A 20 2.28 -33.07 16.47
N GLN A 21 3.19 -33.07 15.50
CA GLN A 21 4.18 -32.02 15.35
C GLN A 21 3.46 -30.70 15.07
N ALA A 22 3.97 -29.59 15.62
CA ALA A 22 3.59 -28.27 15.12
C ALA A 22 3.71 -28.22 13.59
N THR A 23 2.76 -27.60 12.92
CA THR A 23 2.82 -27.35 11.47
C THR A 23 2.66 -25.85 11.24
N ALA A 24 3.50 -25.24 10.43
CA ALA A 24 3.39 -23.84 10.03
C ALA A 24 2.83 -23.78 8.61
N TYR A 25 1.59 -23.35 8.48
CA TYR A 25 0.94 -23.26 7.17
C TYR A 25 1.50 -22.08 6.35
N PRO A 26 1.42 -22.15 5.00
CA PRO A 26 1.77 -21.02 4.15
C PRO A 26 0.96 -19.76 4.52
N VAL A 27 1.62 -18.61 4.46
CA VAL A 27 1.05 -17.29 4.77
C VAL A 27 1.21 -16.36 3.57
N ASN A 28 0.63 -15.15 3.65
CA ASN A 28 0.68 -14.19 2.56
C ASN A 28 1.79 -13.16 2.77
N ASP A 29 2.40 -12.73 1.68
CA ASP A 29 3.23 -11.53 1.66
C ASP A 29 2.42 -10.29 2.06
N ILE A 30 3.09 -9.32 2.68
CA ILE A 30 2.47 -8.05 3.09
C ILE A 30 3.09 -6.93 2.28
N ASN A 31 2.31 -6.36 1.36
CA ASN A 31 2.71 -5.26 0.50
C ASN A 31 1.95 -3.99 0.89
N GLN A 32 2.66 -2.88 1.12
CA GLN A 32 2.08 -1.61 1.53
C GLN A 32 2.60 -0.43 0.70
N CYS A 33 1.81 0.64 0.67
CA CYS A 33 2.17 1.87 -0.03
C CYS A 33 2.36 2.99 0.99
N ASN A 34 3.41 3.78 0.82
CA ASN A 34 3.71 4.97 1.64
C ASN A 34 3.81 4.69 3.15
N ASN A 35 4.07 3.46 3.55
CA ASN A 35 4.14 3.06 4.96
C ASN A 35 5.13 1.92 5.15
N GLU A 36 6.14 2.15 6.00
CA GLU A 36 7.16 1.15 6.39
C GLU A 36 6.78 0.38 7.67
N VAL A 37 5.61 0.68 8.26
CA VAL A 37 5.13 0.06 9.50
C VAL A 37 4.14 -1.08 9.20
N PHE A 38 4.54 -2.30 9.51
CA PHE A 38 3.79 -3.52 9.23
C PHE A 38 3.12 -4.09 10.48
N ASN A 39 1.88 -4.54 10.32
CA ASN A 39 1.25 -5.45 11.27
C ASN A 39 1.53 -6.89 10.82
N LEU A 40 2.54 -7.53 11.38
CA LEU A 40 2.91 -8.92 11.07
C LEU A 40 1.87 -9.92 11.55
N THR A 41 1.09 -9.55 12.58
CA THR A 41 0.12 -10.45 13.23
C THR A 41 -1.05 -10.85 12.34
N VAL A 42 -1.24 -10.19 11.20
CA VAL A 42 -2.20 -10.59 10.15
C VAL A 42 -1.95 -12.02 9.66
N ASN A 43 -0.70 -12.50 9.75
CA ASN A 43 -0.32 -13.85 9.35
C ASN A 43 -0.43 -14.89 10.47
N THR A 44 -0.70 -14.50 11.72
CA THR A 44 -0.74 -15.43 12.87
C THR A 44 -1.79 -16.53 12.69
N LEU A 45 -3.03 -16.18 12.36
CA LEU A 45 -4.10 -17.17 12.20
C LEU A 45 -3.91 -18.01 10.93
N LEU A 46 -3.35 -17.42 9.87
CA LEU A 46 -3.02 -18.13 8.63
C LEU A 46 -1.98 -19.22 8.88
N ALA A 47 -0.89 -18.89 9.60
CA ALA A 47 0.18 -19.84 9.93
C ALA A 47 -0.30 -20.99 10.84
N LEU A 48 -1.32 -20.76 11.67
CA LEU A 48 -1.93 -21.80 12.50
C LEU A 48 -2.87 -22.73 11.72
N GLY A 49 -3.49 -22.25 10.65
CA GLY A 49 -4.53 -23.00 9.94
C GLY A 49 -5.64 -23.46 10.90
N ASN A 50 -5.94 -24.77 10.90
CA ASN A 50 -6.98 -25.36 11.75
C ASN A 50 -6.49 -25.84 13.13
N GLN A 51 -5.25 -25.52 13.52
CA GLN A 51 -4.71 -25.87 14.84
C GLN A 51 -5.37 -25.03 15.94
N ASN A 52 -5.61 -25.60 17.13
CA ASN A 52 -6.16 -24.84 18.26
C ASN A 52 -5.14 -23.79 18.75
N PRO A 53 -5.41 -22.48 18.64
CA PRO A 53 -4.44 -21.44 19.00
C PRO A 53 -3.98 -21.50 20.45
N GLN A 54 -4.76 -22.10 21.35
CA GLN A 54 -4.40 -22.24 22.77
C GLN A 54 -3.27 -23.24 23.03
N ASN A 55 -2.91 -24.06 22.04
CA ASN A 55 -1.86 -25.07 22.19
C ASN A 55 -0.51 -24.60 21.62
N PHE A 56 -0.45 -23.43 21.00
CA PHE A 56 0.70 -22.98 20.23
C PHE A 56 1.10 -21.54 20.57
N THR A 57 2.40 -21.30 20.55
CA THR A 57 3.01 -19.97 20.64
C THR A 57 3.57 -19.60 19.27
N ILE A 58 3.28 -18.37 18.83
CA ILE A 58 3.78 -17.82 17.57
C ILE A 58 4.79 -16.73 17.87
N THR A 59 5.96 -16.81 17.25
CA THR A 59 6.99 -15.76 17.28
C THR A 59 7.44 -15.40 15.88
N TYR A 60 7.83 -14.14 15.68
CA TYR A 60 8.33 -13.60 14.41
C TYR A 60 9.81 -13.28 14.55
N HIS A 61 10.60 -13.48 13.50
CA HIS A 61 12.05 -13.33 13.51
C HIS A 61 12.55 -12.76 12.17
N GLU A 62 13.69 -12.08 12.20
CA GLU A 62 14.30 -11.46 11.02
C GLU A 62 15.18 -12.44 10.23
N SER A 63 15.47 -13.63 10.78
CA SER A 63 16.24 -14.66 10.09
C SER A 63 15.79 -16.08 10.40
N MET A 64 16.02 -17.00 9.45
CA MET A 64 15.78 -18.44 9.63
C MET A 64 16.54 -19.01 10.83
N ALA A 65 17.77 -18.55 11.07
CA ALA A 65 18.59 -19.03 12.18
C ALA A 65 18.01 -18.63 13.55
N GLU A 66 17.51 -17.39 13.67
CA GLU A 66 16.84 -16.92 14.89
C GLU A 66 15.52 -17.64 15.11
N ALA A 67 14.73 -17.82 14.06
CA ALA A 67 13.50 -18.61 14.11
C ALA A 67 13.77 -20.06 14.52
N THR A 68 14.84 -20.69 14.03
CA THR A 68 15.21 -22.07 14.38
C THR A 68 15.66 -22.20 15.84
N ASN A 69 16.47 -21.25 16.32
CA ASN A 69 17.00 -21.27 17.68
C ASN A 69 16.06 -20.60 18.70
N ASN A 70 14.94 -20.02 18.25
CA ASN A 70 13.99 -19.25 19.05
C ASN A 70 14.66 -18.14 19.87
N ILE A 71 15.47 -17.32 19.22
CA ILE A 71 16.18 -16.17 19.82
C ILE A 71 15.76 -14.89 19.09
N ASN A 72 15.92 -13.71 19.73
CA ASN A 72 15.66 -12.40 19.11
C ASN A 72 14.26 -12.23 18.48
N ALA A 73 13.22 -12.79 19.11
CA ALA A 73 11.85 -12.63 18.62
C ALA A 73 11.45 -11.14 18.52
N ILE A 74 10.81 -10.77 17.42
CA ILE A 74 10.27 -9.43 17.17
C ILE A 74 9.17 -9.12 18.18
N THR A 75 9.40 -8.13 19.04
CA THR A 75 8.47 -7.74 20.13
C THR A 75 7.36 -6.81 19.65
N SER A 76 7.66 -5.91 18.70
CA SER A 76 6.71 -4.94 18.14
C SER A 76 5.95 -5.49 16.93
N SER A 77 5.46 -6.73 16.98
CA SER A 77 4.90 -7.43 15.81
C SER A 77 3.63 -6.79 15.20
N GLN A 78 2.92 -5.93 15.92
CA GLN A 78 1.76 -5.19 15.40
C GLN A 78 2.14 -3.87 14.70
N SER A 79 3.38 -3.42 14.87
CA SER A 79 3.89 -2.14 14.37
C SER A 79 5.39 -2.25 14.08
N TYR A 80 5.76 -3.29 13.33
CA TYR A 80 7.15 -3.58 13.00
C TYR A 80 7.61 -2.65 11.88
N ILE A 81 8.73 -1.95 12.10
CA ILE A 81 9.33 -1.09 11.08
C ILE A 81 10.26 -1.95 10.24
N GLY A 82 9.85 -2.24 9.01
CA GLY A 82 10.53 -3.18 8.12
C GLY A 82 11.42 -2.53 7.08
N GLY A 83 12.47 -3.24 6.67
CA GLY A 83 13.30 -2.90 5.53
C GLY A 83 12.58 -3.07 4.19
N GLN A 84 13.25 -2.67 3.12
CA GLN A 84 12.77 -2.87 1.75
C GLN A 84 12.96 -4.34 1.32
N ASN A 85 11.88 -4.97 0.82
CA ASN A 85 11.87 -6.37 0.37
C ASN A 85 12.49 -7.33 1.40
N GLN A 86 12.00 -7.28 2.63
CA GLN A 86 12.53 -8.07 3.75
C GLN A 86 11.73 -9.36 3.93
N GLU A 87 12.42 -10.49 4.11
CA GLU A 87 11.78 -11.76 4.49
C GLU A 87 11.66 -11.86 6.02
N ILE A 88 10.47 -12.23 6.49
CA ILE A 88 10.16 -12.44 7.91
C ILE A 88 9.84 -13.92 8.13
N TYR A 89 10.39 -14.48 9.20
CA TYR A 89 10.21 -15.88 9.58
C TYR A 89 9.25 -16.00 10.75
N LEU A 90 8.22 -16.83 10.61
CA LEU A 90 7.18 -17.07 11.61
C LEU A 90 7.35 -18.49 12.14
N ARG A 91 7.65 -18.61 13.43
CA ARG A 91 7.80 -19.88 14.15
C ARG A 91 6.51 -20.23 14.87
N VAL A 92 5.93 -21.39 14.58
CA VAL A 92 4.81 -21.98 15.32
C VAL A 92 5.38 -23.04 16.27
N THR A 93 5.26 -22.84 17.58
CA THR A 93 5.78 -23.77 18.59
C THR A 93 4.65 -24.39 19.39
N ASN A 94 4.59 -25.72 19.47
CA ASN A 94 3.66 -26.44 20.32
C ASN A 94 4.09 -26.31 21.79
N MET A 95 3.19 -25.86 22.65
CA MET A 95 3.50 -25.60 24.06
C MET A 95 3.64 -26.88 24.90
N LEU A 96 3.15 -28.03 24.41
CA LEU A 96 3.17 -29.29 25.14
C LEU A 96 4.52 -30.00 25.03
N ASP A 97 5.12 -30.01 23.84
CA ASP A 97 6.34 -30.78 23.54
C ASP A 97 7.48 -29.95 22.95
N ASN A 98 7.28 -28.64 22.78
CA ASN A 98 8.22 -27.70 22.15
C ASN A 98 8.59 -28.05 20.70
N SER A 99 7.86 -28.97 20.05
CA SER A 99 7.98 -29.16 18.61
C SER A 99 7.62 -27.85 17.90
N PHE A 100 8.30 -27.59 16.79
CA PHE A 100 8.08 -26.36 16.05
C PHE A 100 8.18 -26.60 14.55
N ASP A 101 7.57 -25.67 13.82
CA ASP A 101 7.70 -25.55 12.38
C ASP A 101 7.77 -24.06 12.02
N ILE A 102 8.35 -23.76 10.87
CA ILE A 102 8.65 -22.39 10.43
C ILE A 102 8.11 -22.17 9.03
N THR A 103 7.41 -21.05 8.86
CA THR A 103 7.02 -20.51 7.56
C THR A 103 7.63 -19.12 7.39
N SER A 104 7.63 -18.57 6.19
CA SER A 104 8.11 -17.22 5.92
C SER A 104 7.17 -16.46 4.98
N PHE A 105 7.30 -15.14 4.99
CA PHE A 105 6.65 -14.24 4.05
C PHE A 105 7.53 -13.01 3.84
N THR A 106 7.31 -12.34 2.72
CA THR A 106 8.00 -11.09 2.38
C THR A 106 7.15 -9.91 2.83
N ILE A 107 7.80 -8.89 3.39
CA ILE A 107 7.23 -7.56 3.54
C ILE A 107 7.86 -6.61 2.51
N THR A 108 7.01 -5.84 1.84
CA THR A 108 7.45 -4.82 0.88
C THR A 108 6.69 -3.53 1.11
N TRP A 109 7.37 -2.40 0.94
CA TRP A 109 6.71 -1.10 0.92
C TRP A 109 7.26 -0.22 -0.18
N GLN A 110 6.38 0.50 -0.86
CA GLN A 110 6.78 1.44 -1.89
C GLN A 110 6.38 2.85 -1.50
N SER A 111 7.34 3.77 -1.50
CA SER A 111 7.05 5.19 -1.41
C SER A 111 6.78 5.73 -2.82
N ILE A 112 5.59 6.28 -3.00
CA ILE A 112 5.18 7.00 -4.20
C ILE A 112 4.64 8.37 -3.79
N GLY A 113 5.11 9.39 -4.49
CA GLY A 113 4.70 10.75 -4.23
C GLY A 113 5.14 11.68 -5.34
N PHE A 114 4.65 12.89 -5.26
CA PHE A 114 4.96 14.01 -6.13
C PHE A 114 5.37 15.21 -5.26
N PRO A 115 6.10 16.17 -5.84
CA PRO A 115 6.22 17.49 -5.24
C PRO A 115 4.81 18.08 -5.00
N SER A 116 4.62 18.84 -3.92
CA SER A 116 3.35 19.53 -3.68
C SER A 116 3.06 20.56 -4.78
N HIS A 117 1.82 20.61 -5.27
CA HIS A 117 1.41 21.61 -6.27
C HIS A 117 0.61 22.75 -5.61
N PRO A 118 1.13 23.98 -5.57
CA PRO A 118 0.38 25.11 -5.01
C PRO A 118 -0.75 25.54 -5.95
N ASN A 119 -1.79 26.15 -5.39
CA ASN A 119 -2.84 26.79 -6.17
C ASN A 119 -2.25 27.90 -7.04
N ILE A 120 -2.79 28.05 -8.25
CA ILE A 120 -2.34 29.00 -9.26
C ILE A 120 -3.43 30.05 -9.50
N SER A 121 -3.02 31.30 -9.74
CA SER A 121 -3.89 32.38 -10.21
C SER A 121 -3.33 32.92 -11.53
N ALA A 122 -4.16 32.95 -12.57
CA ALA A 122 -3.82 33.43 -13.91
C ALA A 122 -4.96 34.31 -14.47
N CYS A 123 -4.68 35.14 -15.48
CA CYS A 123 -5.68 36.09 -16.01
C CYS A 123 -6.50 35.53 -17.17
N ASP A 124 -5.91 34.79 -18.10
CA ASP A 124 -6.64 34.33 -19.30
C ASP A 124 -6.62 32.81 -19.41
N SER A 125 -5.44 32.23 -19.23
CA SER A 125 -5.24 30.79 -19.29
C SER A 125 -4.02 30.37 -18.47
N TYR A 126 -3.96 29.09 -18.16
CA TYR A 126 -2.80 28.45 -17.56
C TYR A 126 -2.44 27.19 -18.36
N GLU A 127 -1.19 27.10 -18.81
CA GLU A 127 -0.66 25.93 -19.50
C GLU A 127 -0.17 24.89 -18.49
N LEU A 128 -0.63 23.64 -18.62
CA LEU A 128 -0.23 22.55 -17.73
C LEU A 128 1.26 22.18 -17.93
N PRO A 129 2.12 22.32 -16.91
CA PRO A 129 3.55 22.03 -17.04
C PRO A 129 3.81 20.51 -17.09
N ALA A 130 5.02 20.11 -17.48
CA ALA A 130 5.43 18.71 -17.40
C ALA A 130 5.49 18.25 -15.93
N LEU A 131 4.92 17.08 -15.65
CA LEU A 131 5.00 16.42 -14.35
C LEU A 131 6.25 15.53 -14.24
N ALA A 132 6.82 15.45 -13.04
CA ALA A 132 7.86 14.48 -12.75
C ALA A 132 7.30 13.04 -12.68
N ASN A 133 6.12 12.89 -12.07
CA ASN A 133 5.37 11.64 -11.95
C ASN A 133 3.88 11.92 -12.11
N GLY A 134 3.15 10.97 -12.70
CA GLY A 134 1.68 11.02 -12.79
C GLY A 134 1.14 11.72 -14.03
N GLU A 135 -0.19 11.81 -14.05
CA GLU A 135 -1.01 12.34 -15.13
C GLU A 135 -2.02 13.34 -14.56
N TYR A 136 -2.41 14.34 -15.36
CA TYR A 136 -3.44 15.31 -14.96
C TYR A 136 -4.84 14.78 -15.25
N HIS A 137 -5.77 15.02 -14.34
CA HIS A 137 -7.16 14.63 -14.45
C HIS A 137 -8.11 15.71 -13.93
N THR A 138 -9.37 15.66 -14.36
CA THR A 138 -10.44 16.52 -13.83
C THR A 138 -11.14 15.96 -12.60
N GLY A 139 -10.76 14.77 -12.13
CA GLY A 139 -11.33 14.11 -10.96
C GLY A 139 -10.28 13.34 -10.15
N PRO A 140 -10.57 13.07 -8.85
CA PRO A 140 -9.66 12.36 -7.97
C PRO A 140 -9.46 10.90 -8.39
N GLY A 141 -8.36 10.27 -8.02
CA GLY A 141 -8.07 8.86 -8.30
C GLY A 141 -7.95 8.56 -9.78
N GLY A 142 -7.52 9.53 -10.59
CA GLY A 142 -7.44 9.40 -12.05
C GLY A 142 -8.80 9.39 -12.76
N THR A 143 -9.88 9.78 -12.08
CA THR A 143 -11.22 9.82 -12.68
C THR A 143 -11.45 11.08 -13.51
N GLY A 144 -12.50 11.07 -14.33
CA GLY A 144 -12.84 12.19 -15.21
C GLY A 144 -12.03 12.20 -16.50
N THR A 145 -11.80 13.39 -17.04
CA THR A 145 -11.05 13.56 -18.29
C THR A 145 -9.56 13.69 -17.99
N MET A 146 -8.75 12.92 -18.70
CA MET A 146 -7.29 13.09 -18.70
C MET A 146 -6.94 14.40 -19.43
N LEU A 147 -6.11 15.23 -18.80
CA LEU A 147 -5.54 16.44 -19.38
C LEU A 147 -4.09 16.16 -19.75
N VAL A 148 -3.61 16.71 -20.86
CA VAL A 148 -2.24 16.49 -21.32
C VAL A 148 -1.34 17.68 -20.97
N VAL A 149 -0.04 17.41 -20.85
CA VAL A 149 0.96 18.47 -20.71
C VAL A 149 0.86 19.42 -21.90
N GLY A 150 0.83 20.73 -21.62
CA GLY A 150 0.61 21.78 -22.62
C GLY A 150 -0.86 22.19 -22.82
N ASP A 151 -1.82 21.50 -22.20
CA ASP A 151 -3.23 21.93 -22.26
C ASP A 151 -3.42 23.29 -21.58
N LEU A 152 -4.23 24.15 -22.20
CA LEU A 152 -4.62 25.44 -21.64
C LEU A 152 -5.90 25.32 -20.83
N VAL A 153 -5.79 25.58 -19.53
CA VAL A 153 -6.93 25.75 -18.63
C VAL A 153 -7.40 27.19 -18.72
N THR A 154 -8.59 27.41 -19.30
CA THR A 154 -9.17 28.75 -19.53
C THR A 154 -10.35 29.08 -18.60
N ALA A 155 -10.69 28.17 -17.70
CA ALA A 155 -11.74 28.36 -16.70
C ALA A 155 -11.22 27.92 -15.33
N THR A 156 -11.69 28.59 -14.27
CA THR A 156 -11.34 28.20 -12.90
C THR A 156 -11.79 26.77 -12.62
N GLN A 157 -10.84 25.90 -12.26
CA GLN A 157 -11.11 24.50 -11.93
C GLN A 157 -10.03 23.93 -11.01
N THR A 158 -10.40 22.86 -10.32
CA THR A 158 -9.43 22.00 -9.63
C THR A 158 -8.91 20.95 -10.60
N VAL A 159 -7.59 20.81 -10.67
CA VAL A 159 -6.91 19.77 -11.43
C VAL A 159 -6.32 18.78 -10.44
N TYR A 160 -6.51 17.50 -10.72
CA TYR A 160 -5.99 16.38 -9.94
C TYR A 160 -4.77 15.81 -10.64
N ILE A 161 -3.81 15.33 -9.86
CA ILE A 161 -2.65 14.59 -10.34
C ILE A 161 -2.75 13.18 -9.79
N TYR A 162 -2.79 12.20 -10.68
CA TYR A 162 -2.85 10.80 -10.31
C TYR A 162 -1.58 10.09 -10.75
N TYR A 163 -0.97 9.33 -9.84
CA TYR A 163 0.20 8.50 -10.15
C TYR A 163 0.00 7.11 -9.61
N GLN A 164 0.15 6.10 -10.47
CA GLN A 164 0.02 4.69 -10.11
C GLN A 164 1.25 3.90 -10.55
N VAL A 165 1.78 3.07 -9.64
CA VAL A 165 2.85 2.11 -9.89
C VAL A 165 2.47 0.79 -9.24
N GLY A 166 2.13 -0.21 -10.06
CA GLY A 166 1.54 -1.46 -9.57
C GLY A 166 0.25 -1.20 -8.79
N GLU A 167 0.18 -1.72 -7.57
CA GLU A 167 -0.97 -1.55 -6.67
C GLU A 167 -0.92 -0.25 -5.85
N CYS A 168 0.17 0.50 -5.94
CA CYS A 168 0.31 1.76 -5.21
C CYS A 168 -0.17 2.93 -6.06
N SER A 169 -1.06 3.75 -5.50
CA SER A 169 -1.46 5.03 -6.09
C SER A 169 -1.28 6.20 -5.13
N ALA A 170 -1.02 7.37 -5.70
CA ALA A 170 -0.93 8.64 -4.99
C ALA A 170 -1.74 9.70 -5.75
N ASP A 171 -2.39 10.58 -5.00
CA ASP A 171 -3.22 11.68 -5.50
C ASP A 171 -2.77 13.04 -4.95
N ASP A 172 -2.66 14.04 -5.82
CA ASP A 172 -2.56 15.46 -5.47
C ASP A 172 -3.70 16.24 -6.12
N SER A 173 -3.93 17.47 -5.68
CA SER A 173 -4.75 18.41 -6.42
C SER A 173 -4.37 19.85 -6.15
N PHE A 174 -4.56 20.69 -7.16
CA PHE A 174 -4.39 22.12 -7.02
C PHE A 174 -5.49 22.84 -7.80
N THR A 175 -5.82 24.04 -7.36
CA THR A 175 -6.84 24.87 -8.01
C THR A 175 -6.16 25.90 -8.89
N ILE A 176 -6.59 25.96 -10.15
CA ILE A 176 -6.25 27.02 -11.08
C ILE A 176 -7.40 28.01 -11.04
N THR A 177 -7.11 29.26 -10.67
CA THR A 177 -8.07 30.37 -10.69
C THR A 177 -7.79 31.23 -11.92
N ILE A 178 -8.74 31.26 -12.84
CA ILE A 178 -8.71 32.16 -14.00
C ILE A 178 -9.52 33.41 -13.65
N GLY A 179 -8.83 34.53 -13.51
CA GLY A 179 -9.44 35.83 -13.26
C GLY A 179 -10.22 36.29 -14.47
N THR A 180 -11.45 36.76 -14.30
CA THR A 180 -12.17 37.38 -15.42
C THR A 180 -11.65 38.81 -15.60
N LEU A 181 -11.08 39.12 -16.78
CA LEU A 181 -10.89 40.51 -17.18
C LEU A 181 -12.28 41.14 -17.34
N PHE A 182 -12.69 41.94 -16.36
CA PHE A 182 -13.80 42.85 -16.57
C PHE A 182 -13.31 43.90 -17.57
N ALA A 183 -13.75 43.80 -18.83
CA ALA A 183 -13.61 44.88 -19.77
C ALA A 183 -14.40 46.06 -19.21
N VAL A 184 -13.71 46.96 -18.50
CA VAL A 184 -14.26 48.27 -18.16
C VAL A 184 -14.49 48.94 -19.50
N ALA A 185 -15.76 49.00 -19.93
CA ALA A 185 -16.11 49.76 -21.12
C ALA A 185 -15.50 51.15 -20.96
N PRO A 186 -14.74 51.66 -21.94
CA PRO A 186 -14.18 52.99 -21.82
C PRO A 186 -15.32 53.94 -21.51
N THR A 187 -15.24 54.66 -20.39
CA THR A 187 -16.16 55.76 -20.13
C THR A 187 -16.10 56.67 -21.35
N PRO A 188 -17.23 56.94 -22.04
CA PRO A 188 -17.23 57.88 -23.14
C PRO A 188 -16.56 59.15 -22.63
N MET A 189 -15.55 59.65 -23.34
CA MET A 189 -15.06 61.00 -23.07
C MET A 189 -16.24 61.92 -23.32
N GLN A 190 -16.83 62.45 -22.24
CA GLN A 190 -17.78 63.54 -22.35
C GLN A 190 -16.95 64.78 -22.68
N ALA A 191 -16.83 65.09 -23.97
CA ALA A 191 -16.44 66.41 -24.39
C ALA A 191 -17.56 67.36 -23.94
N CYS A 192 -17.26 68.20 -22.95
CA CYS A 192 -18.07 69.36 -22.69
C CYS A 192 -17.73 70.35 -23.81
N ASP A 193 -18.64 70.48 -24.77
CA ASP A 193 -18.70 71.64 -25.66
C ASP A 193 -18.87 72.87 -24.77
N ASN A 194 -17.76 73.53 -24.45
CA ASN A 194 -17.72 74.64 -23.50
C ASN A 194 -18.07 75.97 -24.17
N ASP A 195 -18.23 76.00 -25.50
CA ASP A 195 -18.54 77.17 -26.31
C ASP A 195 -19.85 77.07 -27.11
N GLY A 196 -20.53 75.92 -27.06
CA GLY A 196 -21.89 75.71 -27.55
C GLY A 196 -22.03 75.75 -29.07
N ASP A 197 -20.96 75.45 -29.79
CA ASP A 197 -20.92 75.55 -31.26
C ASP A 197 -21.33 74.25 -31.97
N GLY A 198 -21.54 73.17 -31.20
CA GLY A 198 -21.99 71.88 -31.72
C GLY A 198 -20.90 71.06 -32.42
N ILE A 199 -19.62 71.40 -32.25
CA ILE A 199 -18.49 70.62 -32.73
C ILE A 199 -17.59 70.28 -31.53
N ILE A 200 -17.33 68.98 -31.35
CA ILE A 200 -16.37 68.47 -30.37
C ILE A 200 -14.91 68.69 -30.79
#